data_AF-A0A8T4I0V0-F1
#
_entry.id   AF-A0A8T4I0V0-F1
#
_cell.length_a   1.000
_cell.length_b   1.000
_cell.length_c   1.000
_cell.angle_alpha   90.00
_cell.angle_beta   90.00
_cell.angle_gamma   90.00
#
_symmetry.space_group_name_H-M   'P 1'
#
loop_
_entity.id
_entity.type
_entity.pdbx_description
1 polymer ?
#
loop_
_entity_poly.entity_id
_entity_poly.type
_entity_poly.pdbx_seq_one_letter_code
_entity_poly.pdbx_strand_id
1 'polypeptide(L)' 'NIAQSLAKTSFVPKAFQGKPDEVTAAILAGQEMGLSPRAALRSMHVINGVAGLSAISLRGLVQAHGHEMWTEESTSTRAI' A
#
# COMPACT_ATOMS: atom_id res chain seq x y z
N ASN A 1 -15.33 -12.80 -10.74
CA ASN A 1 -14.01 -12.73 -10.06
C ASN A 1 -13.89 -11.37 -9.38
N ILE A 2 -13.67 -11.29 -8.06
CA ILE A 2 -13.74 -10.03 -7.28
C ILE A 2 -12.75 -8.98 -7.80
N ALA A 3 -11.53 -9.40 -8.11
CA ALA A 3 -10.51 -8.51 -8.66
C ALA A 3 -10.93 -7.89 -10.01
N GLN A 4 -11.66 -8.64 -10.84
CA GLN A 4 -12.14 -8.17 -12.14
C GLN A 4 -13.29 -7.17 -12.01
N SER A 5 -14.11 -7.29 -10.96
CA SER A 5 -15.10 -6.28 -10.62
C SER A 5 -14.43 -5.04 -10.05
N LEU A 6 -13.46 -5.19 -9.13
CA LEU A 6 -12.73 -4.08 -8.51
C LEU A 6 -11.92 -3.28 -9.52
N ALA A 7 -11.23 -3.93 -10.45
CA ALA A 7 -10.41 -3.31 -11.48
C ALA A 7 -11.19 -2.36 -12.41
N LYS A 8 -12.53 -2.46 -12.45
CA LYS A 8 -13.42 -1.58 -13.23
C LYS A 8 -13.92 -0.37 -12.45
N THR A 9 -13.68 -0.32 -11.14
CA THR A 9 -14.18 0.75 -10.27
C THR A 9 -13.19 1.89 -10.18
N SER A 10 -13.71 3.10 -9.94
CA SER A 10 -12.90 4.27 -9.59
C SER A 10 -12.30 4.21 -8.18
N PHE A 11 -12.71 3.22 -7.36
CA PHE A 11 -12.16 2.99 -6.02
C PHE A 11 -10.76 2.39 -6.05
N VAL A 12 -10.37 1.76 -7.16
CA VAL A 12 -9.03 1.23 -7.37
C VAL A 12 -8.13 2.32 -7.96
N PRO A 13 -6.89 2.49 -7.47
CA PRO A 13 -5.95 3.44 -8.05
C PRO A 13 -5.76 3.21 -9.55
N LYS A 14 -5.55 4.30 -10.31
CA LYS A 14 -5.41 4.25 -11.77
C LYS A 14 -4.35 3.24 -12.25
N ALA A 15 -3.28 3.02 -11.48
CA ALA A 15 -2.23 2.08 -11.81
C ALA A 15 -2.72 0.61 -11.95
N PHE A 16 -3.79 0.26 -11.24
CA PHE A 16 -4.35 -1.09 -11.19
C PHE A 16 -5.69 -1.23 -11.95
N GLN A 17 -6.23 -0.13 -12.49
CA GLN A 17 -7.49 -0.18 -13.26
C GLN A 17 -7.31 -0.95 -14.56
N GLY A 18 -8.27 -1.81 -14.89
CA GLY A 18 -8.20 -2.70 -16.05
C GLY A 18 -7.19 -3.85 -15.91
N LYS A 19 -6.51 -3.99 -14.77
CA LYS A 19 -5.48 -4.99 -14.52
C LYS A 19 -5.84 -5.92 -13.35
N PRO A 20 -6.77 -6.86 -13.56
CA PRO A 20 -7.29 -7.72 -12.50
C PRO A 20 -6.22 -8.59 -11.82
N ASP A 21 -5.17 -8.98 -12.54
CA ASP A 21 -4.09 -9.79 -11.99
C ASP A 21 -3.23 -8.98 -11.01
N GLU A 22 -2.89 -7.74 -11.34
CA GLU A 22 -2.19 -6.82 -10.43
C GLU A 22 -3.05 -6.46 -9.21
N VAL A 23 -4.37 -6.29 -9.38
CA VAL A 23 -5.31 -6.10 -8.26
C VAL A 23 -5.31 -7.31 -7.33
N THR A 24 -5.31 -8.53 -7.89
CA THR A 24 -5.27 -9.76 -7.10
C THR A 24 -3.97 -9.86 -6.31
N ALA A 25 -2.83 -9.65 -6.98
CA ALA A 25 -1.52 -9.67 -6.34
C ALA A 25 -1.40 -8.64 -5.21
N ALA A 26 -1.89 -7.41 -5.42
CA ALA A 26 -1.88 -6.36 -4.41
C ALA A 26 -2.75 -6.70 -3.19
N ILE A 27 -3.92 -7.31 -3.41
CA ILE A 27 -4.79 -7.75 -2.32
C ILE A 27 -4.10 -8.86 -1.50
N LEU A 28 -3.53 -9.87 -2.16
CA LEU A 28 -2.86 -10.98 -1.49
C LEU A 28 -1.67 -10.50 -0.64
N ALA A 29 -0.80 -9.67 -1.22
CA ALA A 29 0.33 -9.10 -0.50
C ALA A 29 -0.11 -8.25 0.71
N GLY A 30 -1.20 -7.49 0.58
CA GLY A 30 -1.74 -6.75 1.72
C GLY A 30 -2.36 -7.65 2.79
N GLN A 31 -3.00 -8.76 2.40
CA GLN A 31 -3.57 -9.72 3.35
C GLN A 31 -2.51 -10.41 4.20
N GLU A 32 -1.34 -10.71 3.63
CA GLU A 32 -0.17 -11.23 4.38
C GLU A 32 0.27 -10.25 5.49
N MET A 33 0.04 -8.96 5.28
CA MET A 33 0.35 -7.87 6.22
C MET A 33 -0.84 -7.50 7.12
N GLY A 34 -1.94 -8.27 7.10
CA GLY A 34 -3.14 -8.00 7.90
C GLY A 34 -4.03 -6.88 7.38
N LEU A 35 -3.82 -6.39 6.16
CA LEU A 35 -4.61 -5.33 5.55
C LEU A 35 -5.88 -5.89 4.91
N SER A 36 -7.00 -5.17 5.09
CA SER A 36 -8.21 -5.44 4.30
C SER A 36 -7.95 -5.20 2.81
N PRO A 37 -8.67 -5.86 1.87
CA PRO A 37 -8.45 -5.70 0.43
C PRO A 37 -8.46 -4.24 -0.05
N ARG A 38 -9.35 -3.43 0.52
CA ARG A 38 -9.45 -2.00 0.21
C ARG A 38 -8.25 -1.21 0.71
N ALA A 39 -7.77 -1.53 1.92
CA ALA A 39 -6.59 -0.89 2.49
C ALA A 39 -5.34 -1.26 1.70
N ALA A 40 -5.19 -2.55 1.36
CA ALA A 40 -4.11 -3.07 0.51
C ALA A 40 -3.99 -2.32 -0.83
N LEU A 41 -5.10 -2.17 -1.55
CA LEU A 41 -5.10 -1.46 -2.84
C LEU A 41 -4.76 0.03 -2.70
N ARG A 42 -5.11 0.66 -1.57
CA ARG A 42 -4.79 2.07 -1.30
C ARG A 42 -3.34 2.27 -0.85
N SER A 43 -2.75 1.27 -0.19
CA SER A 43 -1.40 1.34 0.38
C SER A 43 -0.31 0.90 -0.59
N MET A 44 -0.61 -0.01 -1.51
CA MET A 44 0.34 -0.59 -2.45
C MET A 44 0.64 0.34 -3.61
N HIS A 45 1.92 0.52 -3.92
CA HIS A 45 2.43 1.28 -5.05
C HIS A 45 3.45 0.44 -5.82
N VAL A 46 3.36 0.47 -7.15
CA VAL A 46 4.35 -0.18 -8.01
C VAL A 46 5.38 0.87 -8.42
N ILE A 47 6.62 0.70 -7.98
CA ILE A 47 7.75 1.59 -8.30
C ILE A 47 8.77 0.75 -9.06
N ASN A 48 9.02 1.08 -10.34
CA ASN A 48 9.93 0.34 -11.23
C ASN A 48 9.66 -1.18 -11.27
N GLY A 49 8.39 -1.58 -11.28
CA GLY A 49 7.98 -2.99 -11.33
C GLY A 49 7.99 -3.72 -9.98
N VAL A 50 8.45 -3.06 -8.90
CA VAL A 50 8.41 -3.61 -7.55
C VAL A 50 7.20 -3.05 -6.81
N ALA A 51 6.34 -3.94 -6.31
CA ALA A 51 5.23 -3.56 -5.46
C ALA A 51 5.73 -3.32 -4.03
N GLY A 52 5.46 -2.14 -3.49
CA GLY A 52 5.81 -1.75 -2.12
C GLY A 52 4.66 -1.04 -1.42
N LEU A 53 4.70 -1.03 -0.09
CA LEU A 53 3.78 -0.23 0.70
C LEU A 53 4.20 1.24 0.71
N SER A 54 3.22 2.14 0.76
CA SER A 54 3.49 3.55 1.01
C SER A 54 4.12 3.75 2.38
N ALA A 55 4.98 4.77 2.49
CA ALA A 55 5.65 5.12 3.75
C ALA A 55 4.65 5.35 4.90
N ILE A 56 3.51 5.97 4.60
CA ILE A 56 2.43 6.21 5.57
C ILE A 56 1.81 4.89 6.05
N SER A 57 1.62 3.93 5.15
CA SER A 57 1.06 2.62 5.50
C SER A 57 2.03 1.79 6.33
N LEU A 58 3.32 1.82 5.99
CA LEU A 58 4.38 1.21 6.80
C LEU A 58 4.41 1.81 8.20
N ARG A 59 4.38 3.14 8.32
CA ARG A 59 4.28 3.84 9.61
C ARG A 59 3.06 3.39 10.41
N GLY A 60 1.88 3.37 9.78
CA GLY A 60 0.64 2.95 10.44
C GLY A 60 0.71 1.50 10.91
N LEU A 61 1.31 0.61 10.12
CA LEU A 61 1.49 -0.80 10.48
C LEU A 61 2.39 -0.94 11.71
N VAL A 62 3.55 -0.27 11.70
CA VAL A 62 4.52 -0.28 12.82
C VAL A 62 3.85 0.23 14.10
N GLN A 63 3.11 1.34 14.01
CA GLN A 63 2.38 1.90 15.15
C GLN A 63 1.25 1.01 15.66
N ALA A 64 0.52 0.34 14.76
CA ALA A 64 -0.54 -0.60 15.14
C ALA A 64 0.01 -1.82 15.89
N HIS A 65 1.27 -2.19 15.66
CA HIS A 65 1.98 -3.23 16.42
C HIS A 65 2.61 -2.71 17.73
N GLY A 66 2.32 -1.47 18.12
CA GLY A 66 2.77 -0.88 19.38
C GLY A 66 4.19 -0.31 19.34
N HIS A 67 4.81 -0.21 18.17
CA HIS A 67 6.11 0.43 18.03
C HIS A 67 5.98 1.95 17.92
N GLU A 68 6.91 2.66 18.54
CA GLU A 68 7.04 4.10 18.43
C GLU A 68 7.99 4.47 17.29
N MET A 69 7.65 5.52 16.54
CA MET A 69 8.55 6.13 15.57
C MET A 69 8.60 7.63 15.82
N TRP A 70 9.81 8.15 15.95
CA TRP A 70 10.10 9.57 16.08
C TRP A 70 11.08 10.00 15.00
N THR A 71 11.12 11.29 14.72
CA THR A 71 12.13 11.91 13.85
C THR A 71 13.16 12.53 14.76
N GLU A 72 14.43 12.18 14.58
CA GLU A 72 15.53 12.73 15.39
C GLU A 72 15.96 14.10 14.85
N GLU A 73 16.01 14.25 13.54
CA GLU A 73 16.31 15.52 12.88
C GLU A 73 15.49 15.68 11.59
N SER A 74 14.98 16.88 11.36
CA SER A 74 14.37 17.25 10.07
C SER A 74 14.65 18.72 9.76
N THR A 75 15.73 18.95 9.01
CA THR A 75 16.12 20.24 8.45
C THR A 75 15.99 20.24 6.92
N SER A 76 16.23 21.38 6.28
CA SER A 76 16.17 21.47 4.81
C SER A 76 17.27 20.67 4.10
N THR A 77 18.35 20.31 4.80
CA THR A 77 19.51 19.60 4.25
C THR A 77 19.74 18.22 4.86
N ARG A 78 19.05 17.86 5.96
CA ARG A 78 19.24 16.58 6.66
C ARG A 78 17.93 16.09 7.31
N ALA A 79 17.64 14.80 7.16
CA ALA A 79 16.53 14.13 7.84
C ALA A 79 16.98 12.75 8.36
N ILE A 80 16.70 12.45 9.63
CA ILE A 80 17.01 11.19 10.33
C ILE A 80 15.78 10.71 11.08
#